data_AF-M4X7L1-F1
#
_entry.id   AF-M4X7L1-F1
#
_cell.length_a   1.000
_cell.length_b   1.000
_cell.length_c   1.000
_cell.angle_alpha   90.00
_cell.angle_beta   90.00
_cell.angle_gamma   90.00
#
_symmetry.space_group_name_H-M   'P 1'
#
loop_
_entity.id
_entity.type
_entity.pdbx_description
1 polymer ?
#
loop_
_entity_poly.entity_id
_entity_poly.type
_entity_poly.pdbx_seq_one_letter_code
_entity_poly.pdbx_strand_id
1 'polypeptide(L)'
;DNSIGDIIAEAMEKVGKEGVITVEEGTGLENELSVVEGMQFDRGYLSPYFVNKPETMVAELEGPLILLVDKKISNIREMLPVLEAVAKAGRPLLIVSEDVGGEALATLVVNNMRGIVKVAAV
;
A
#
# COMPACT_ATOMS: atom_id res chain seq x y z
N ASP A 1 22.45 7.27 20.07
CA ASP A 1 23.13 8.28 19.25
C ASP A 1 22.28 9.53 19.28
N ASN A 2 22.84 10.70 19.59
CA ASN A 2 22.07 11.94 19.69
C ASN A 2 21.53 12.40 18.33
N SER A 3 22.27 12.11 17.25
CA SER A 3 21.90 12.54 15.88
C SER A 3 20.55 11.97 15.42
N ILE A 4 20.25 10.72 15.76
CA ILE A 4 18.96 10.08 15.47
C ILE A 4 17.83 10.75 16.26
N GLY A 5 18.08 11.08 17.54
CA GLY A 5 17.09 11.74 18.39
C GLY A 5 16.73 13.13 17.88
N ASP A 6 17.72 13.89 17.41
CA ASP A 6 17.52 15.24 16.87
C ASP A 6 16.63 15.20 15.61
N ILE A 7 16.86 14.24 14.70
CA ILE A 7 16.05 14.07 13.48
C ILE A 7 14.61 13.68 13.81
N ILE A 8 14.41 12.76 14.76
CA ILE A 8 13.06 12.36 15.18
C ILE A 8 12.32 13.56 15.81
N ALA A 9 13.01 14.37 16.62
CA ALA A 9 12.42 15.56 17.22
C ALA A 9 12.02 16.59 16.14
N GLU A 10 12.88 16.83 15.15
CA GLU A 10 12.57 17.72 14.03
C GLU A 10 11.41 17.19 13.18
N ALA A 11 11.35 15.89 12.92
CA ALA A 11 10.25 15.26 12.21
C ALA A 11 8.92 15.47 12.95
N MET A 12 8.89 15.21 14.27
CA MET A 12 7.70 15.40 15.12
C MET A 12 7.22 16.86 15.13
N GLU A 13 8.14 17.82 15.14
CA GLU A 13 7.79 19.25 15.08
C GLU A 13 7.17 19.63 13.72
N LYS A 14 7.69 19.10 12.61
CA LYS A 14 7.17 19.38 11.26
C LYS A 14 5.80 18.75 10.99
N VAL A 15 5.58 17.50 11.39
CA VAL A 15 4.33 16.78 11.09
C VAL A 15 3.20 17.10 12.08
N GLY A 16 3.53 17.59 13.27
CA GLY A 16 2.56 17.92 14.31
C GLY A 16 1.96 16.68 15.00
N LYS A 17 0.94 16.89 15.85
CA LYS A 17 0.39 15.84 16.72
C LYS A 17 -0.30 14.67 16.00
N GLU A 18 -0.87 14.92 14.83
CA GLU A 18 -1.60 13.91 14.04
C GLU A 18 -0.82 13.48 12.79
N GLY A 19 0.44 13.89 12.70
CA GLY A 19 1.32 13.57 11.59
C GLY A 19 1.80 12.12 11.64
N VAL A 20 1.98 11.52 10.47
CA VAL A 20 2.53 10.18 10.33
C VAL A 20 4.01 10.29 9.98
N ILE A 21 4.84 9.52 10.70
CA ILE A 21 6.28 9.41 10.42
C ILE A 21 6.54 8.02 9.86
N THR A 22 7.14 7.97 8.67
CA THR A 22 7.64 6.76 8.04
C THR A 22 9.16 6.82 7.97
N VAL A 23 9.81 5.66 7.99
CA VAL A 23 11.26 5.53 7.84
C VAL A 23 11.53 4.63 6.65
N GLU A 24 12.36 5.11 5.72
CA GLU A 24 12.78 4.39 4.53
C GLU A 24 14.30 4.22 4.55
N GLU A 25 14.81 3.16 3.92
CA GLU A 25 16.25 2.97 3.77
C GLU A 25 16.82 3.96 2.74
N GLY A 26 17.69 4.86 3.20
CA GLY A 26 18.38 5.81 2.34
C GLY A 26 19.49 5.16 1.52
N THR A 27 19.77 5.73 0.34
CA THR A 27 20.90 5.30 -0.52
C THR A 27 22.18 6.12 -0.28
N GLY A 28 22.08 7.21 0.48
CA GLY A 28 23.19 8.10 0.85
C GLY A 28 23.85 7.74 2.18
N LEU A 29 24.95 8.43 2.49
CA LEU A 29 25.62 8.36 3.80
C LEU A 29 24.97 9.28 4.84
N GLU A 30 24.19 10.27 4.39
CA GLU A 30 23.53 11.26 5.22
C GLU A 30 22.08 10.88 5.47
N ASN A 31 21.57 11.21 6.65
CA ASN A 31 20.15 11.06 6.95
C ASN A 31 19.36 12.21 6.31
N GLU A 32 18.27 11.89 5.63
CA GLU A 32 17.41 12.89 4.98
C GLU A 32 16.04 12.95 5.67
N LEU A 33 15.51 14.16 5.83
CA LEU A 33 14.15 14.40 6.33
C LEU A 33 13.35 15.14 5.26
N SER A 34 12.32 14.48 4.72
CA SER A 34 11.38 15.07 3.78
C SER A 34 9.96 15.04 4.34
N VAL A 35 9.18 16.08 4.04
CA VAL A 35 7.75 16.15 4.36
C VAL A 35 7.00 16.09 3.05
N VAL A 36 6.11 15.11 2.91
CA VAL A 36 5.28 14.92 1.72
C VAL A 36 3.82 14.95 2.10
N GLU A 37 2.97 15.36 1.16
CA GLU A 37 1.53 15.22 1.31
C GLU A 37 1.15 13.74 1.23
N GLY A 38 0.42 13.28 2.23
CA GLY A 38 -0.01 11.90 2.34
C GLY A 38 -1.15 11.76 3.34
N MET A 39 -1.68 10.55 3.46
CA MET A 39 -2.71 10.24 4.44
C MET A 39 -2.56 8.81 4.94
N GLN A 40 -3.02 8.59 6.16
CA GLN A 40 -3.19 7.27 6.76
C GLN A 40 -4.63 7.15 7.27
N PHE A 41 -5.17 5.95 7.22
CA PHE A 41 -6.49 5.63 7.74
C PHE A 41 -6.47 4.24 8.40
N ASP A 42 -7.41 4.01 9.31
CA ASP A 42 -7.47 2.78 10.12
C ASP A 42 -8.19 1.65 9.37
N ARG A 43 -7.56 1.14 8.31
CA ARG A 43 -7.94 -0.13 7.67
C ARG A 43 -6.71 -0.94 7.26
N GLY A 44 -6.78 -2.24 7.49
CA GLY A 44 -5.76 -3.20 7.07
C GLY A 44 -6.12 -3.92 5.77
N TYR A 45 -5.20 -4.75 5.29
CA TYR A 45 -5.44 -5.61 4.14
C TYR A 45 -6.53 -6.66 4.43
N LEU A 46 -7.34 -6.97 3.43
CA LEU A 46 -8.39 -7.98 3.53
C LEU A 46 -7.83 -9.42 3.57
N SER A 47 -6.58 -9.61 3.15
CA SER A 47 -5.92 -10.92 3.15
C SER A 47 -4.42 -10.80 3.46
N PRO A 48 -3.87 -11.65 4.36
CA PRO A 48 -2.43 -11.66 4.65
C PRO A 48 -1.59 -12.09 3.45
N TYR A 49 -2.19 -12.70 2.43
CA TYR A 49 -1.49 -13.08 1.20
C TYR A 49 -1.09 -11.89 0.31
N PHE A 50 -1.46 -10.66 0.69
CA PHE A 50 -0.93 -9.44 0.07
C PHE A 50 0.42 -9.00 0.64
N VAL A 51 0.86 -9.58 1.77
CA VAL A 51 2.15 -9.27 2.39
C VAL A 51 3.29 -9.68 1.46
N ASN A 52 4.20 -8.75 1.18
CA ASN A 52 5.43 -8.97 0.43
C ASN A 52 6.70 -8.65 1.22
N LYS A 53 6.57 -8.12 2.44
CA LYS A 53 7.61 -8.06 3.47
C LYS A 53 7.19 -8.93 4.68
N PRO A 54 7.45 -10.25 4.66
CA PRO A 54 7.02 -11.20 5.70
C PRO A 54 7.47 -10.87 7.13
N GLU A 55 8.61 -10.20 7.26
CA GLU A 55 9.30 -9.90 8.50
C GLU A 55 8.58 -8.79 9.28
N THR A 56 8.01 -7.84 8.57
CA THR A 56 7.23 -6.72 9.11
C THR A 56 5.73 -6.91 8.93
N MET A 57 5.30 -7.95 8.20
CA MET A 57 3.90 -8.19 7.82
C MET A 57 3.29 -7.02 7.03
N VAL A 58 4.08 -6.40 6.14
CA VAL A 58 3.68 -5.24 5.34
C VAL A 58 3.44 -5.63 3.87
N ALA A 59 2.43 -5.02 3.27
CA ALA A 59 2.21 -5.02 1.82
C ALA A 59 2.67 -3.67 1.27
N GLU A 60 3.86 -3.64 0.68
CA GLU A 60 4.45 -2.42 0.12
C GLU A 60 4.28 -2.39 -1.40
N LEU A 61 3.72 -1.31 -1.93
CA LEU A 61 3.50 -1.14 -3.36
C LEU A 61 4.25 0.10 -3.84
N GLU A 62 5.20 -0.08 -4.76
CA GLU A 62 5.92 1.03 -5.38
C GLU A 62 5.13 1.58 -6.58
N GLY A 63 4.91 2.90 -6.58
CA GLY A 63 4.18 3.61 -7.64
C GLY A 63 2.86 2.94 -8.05
N PRO A 64 1.96 2.58 -7.11
CA PRO A 64 0.73 1.87 -7.46
C PRO A 64 -0.24 2.77 -8.20
N LEU A 65 -1.14 2.16 -8.96
CA LEU A 65 -2.42 2.76 -9.31
C LEU A 65 -3.38 2.57 -8.14
N ILE A 66 -4.23 3.56 -7.85
CA ILE A 66 -5.20 3.49 -6.76
C ILE A 66 -6.60 3.46 -7.37
N LEU A 67 -7.36 2.42 -7.08
CA LEU A 67 -8.77 2.28 -7.46
C LEU A 67 -9.64 2.48 -6.21
N LEU A 68 -10.52 3.48 -6.27
CA LEU A 68 -11.49 3.77 -5.22
C LEU A 68 -12.87 3.28 -5.67
N VAL A 69 -13.54 2.50 -4.84
CA VAL A 69 -14.88 1.96 -5.11
C VAL A 69 -15.76 2.16 -3.88
N ASP A 70 -16.89 2.84 -4.05
CA ASP A 70 -17.82 3.19 -2.96
C ASP A 70 -18.84 2.07 -2.62
N LYS A 71 -18.56 0.85 -3.09
CA LYS A 71 -19.42 -0.32 -2.92
C LYS A 71 -18.60 -1.59 -2.76
N LYS A 72 -19.24 -2.65 -2.26
CA LYS A 72 -18.67 -3.99 -2.23
C LYS A 72 -18.39 -4.55 -3.63
N ILE A 73 -17.18 -5.08 -3.83
CA ILE A 73 -16.77 -5.79 -5.05
C ILE A 73 -17.01 -7.29 -4.83
N SER A 74 -18.16 -7.80 -5.29
CA SER A 74 -18.49 -9.22 -5.08
C SER A 74 -18.03 -10.14 -6.22
N ASN A 75 -17.93 -9.60 -7.44
CA ASN A 75 -17.66 -10.37 -8.65
C ASN A 75 -16.41 -9.84 -9.37
N ILE A 76 -15.44 -10.73 -9.62
CA ILE A 76 -14.20 -10.36 -10.30
C ILE A 76 -14.39 -9.96 -11.76
N ARG A 77 -15.48 -10.40 -12.41
CA ARG A 77 -15.77 -10.06 -13.82
C ARG A 77 -15.95 -8.57 -14.04
N GLU A 78 -16.49 -7.85 -13.06
CA GLU A 78 -16.62 -6.38 -13.10
C GLU A 78 -15.26 -5.68 -13.08
N MET A 79 -14.23 -6.36 -12.55
CA MET A 79 -12.88 -5.83 -12.42
C MET A 79 -11.98 -6.16 -13.61
N LEU A 80 -12.37 -7.09 -14.50
CA LEU A 80 -11.51 -7.55 -15.60
C LEU A 80 -10.96 -6.40 -16.46
N PRO A 81 -11.75 -5.41 -16.91
CA PRO A 81 -11.22 -4.33 -17.73
C PRO A 81 -10.14 -3.51 -16.99
N VAL A 82 -10.30 -3.32 -15.68
CA VAL A 82 -9.33 -2.59 -14.86
C VAL A 82 -8.07 -3.42 -14.66
N LEU A 83 -8.20 -4.70 -14.35
CA LEU A 83 -7.06 -5.60 -14.14
C LEU A 83 -6.23 -5.76 -15.42
N GLU A 84 -6.87 -5.82 -16.58
CA GLU A 84 -6.18 -5.86 -17.89
C GLU A 84 -5.38 -4.57 -18.14
N ALA A 85 -5.98 -3.41 -17.86
CA ALA A 85 -5.30 -2.12 -18.02
C ALA A 85 -4.10 -2.00 -17.07
N VAL A 86 -4.24 -2.44 -15.82
CA VAL A 86 -3.17 -2.47 -14.80
C VAL A 86 -2.05 -3.41 -15.22
N ALA A 87 -2.38 -4.63 -15.64
CA ALA A 87 -1.40 -5.60 -16.11
C ALA A 87 -0.62 -5.07 -17.32
N LYS A 88 -1.30 -4.41 -18.27
CA LYS A 88 -0.66 -3.75 -19.42
C LYS A 88 0.26 -2.60 -19.01
N ALA A 89 -0.11 -1.85 -17.97
CA ALA A 89 0.72 -0.78 -17.44
C ALA A 89 1.95 -1.30 -16.67
N GLY A 90 1.96 -2.58 -16.27
CA GLY A 90 3.05 -3.19 -15.51
C GLY A 90 3.22 -2.58 -14.10
N ARG A 91 2.18 -1.93 -13.57
CA ARG A 91 2.20 -1.25 -12.27
C ARG A 91 1.35 -2.02 -11.26
N PRO A 92 1.68 -1.96 -9.96
CA PRO A 92 0.81 -2.51 -8.92
C PRO A 92 -0.53 -1.77 -8.81
N LEU A 93 -1.51 -2.41 -8.19
CA LEU A 93 -2.84 -1.84 -7.91
C LEU A 93 -3.16 -1.90 -6.42
N LEU A 94 -3.56 -0.78 -5.85
CA LEU A 94 -4.23 -0.71 -4.55
C LEU A 94 -5.73 -0.52 -4.77
N ILE A 95 -6.53 -1.43 -4.24
CA ILE A 95 -7.99 -1.34 -4.25
C ILE A 95 -8.45 -0.88 -2.88
N VAL A 96 -9.17 0.23 -2.83
CA VAL A 96 -9.84 0.73 -1.62
C VAL A 96 -11.35 0.62 -1.86
N SER A 97 -12.02 -0.22 -1.08
CA SER A 97 -13.46 -0.46 -1.25
C SER A 97 -14.18 -0.69 0.08
N GLU A 98 -15.51 -0.72 0.06
CA GLU A 98 -16.28 -1.11 1.25
C GLU A 98 -15.86 -2.50 1.75
N ASP A 99 -15.82 -3.48 0.82
CA ASP A 99 -15.44 -4.88 1.02
C ASP A 99 -15.13 -5.55 -0.34
N VAL A 100 -14.33 -6.61 -0.33
CA VAL A 100 -14.10 -7.49 -1.48
C VAL A 100 -14.61 -8.89 -1.14
N GLY A 101 -15.66 -9.32 -1.83
CA GLY A 101 -16.32 -10.60 -1.59
C GLY A 101 -15.38 -11.80 -1.82
N GLY A 102 -15.65 -12.91 -1.13
CA GLY A 102 -14.74 -14.06 -1.05
C GLY A 102 -14.29 -14.65 -2.40
N GLU A 103 -15.17 -14.70 -3.40
CA GLU A 103 -14.81 -15.16 -4.76
C GLU A 103 -13.81 -14.21 -5.44
N ALA A 104 -14.11 -12.90 -5.41
CA ALA A 104 -13.24 -11.88 -5.97
C ALA A 104 -11.90 -11.83 -5.22
N LEU A 105 -11.93 -11.86 -3.89
CA LEU A 105 -10.74 -11.83 -3.05
C LEU A 105 -9.84 -13.05 -3.32
N ALA A 106 -10.41 -14.26 -3.38
CA ALA A 106 -9.65 -15.47 -3.68
C ALA A 106 -8.97 -15.39 -5.05
N THR A 107 -9.67 -14.84 -6.05
CA THR A 107 -9.11 -14.67 -7.40
C THR A 107 -7.97 -13.65 -7.40
N LEU A 108 -8.12 -12.52 -6.71
CA LEU A 108 -7.05 -11.52 -6.58
C LEU A 108 -5.82 -12.10 -5.87
N VAL A 109 -6.01 -12.81 -4.76
CA VAL A 109 -4.94 -13.44 -3.99
C VAL A 109 -4.15 -14.44 -4.84
N VAL A 110 -4.85 -15.35 -5.55
CA VAL A 110 -4.17 -16.36 -6.39
C VAL A 110 -3.37 -15.70 -7.51
N ASN A 111 -3.88 -14.63 -8.12
CA ASN A 111 -3.16 -13.91 -9.17
C ASN A 111 -1.97 -13.11 -8.62
N ASN A 112 -2.09 -12.54 -7.41
CA ASN A 112 -1.00 -11.87 -6.72
C ASN A 112 0.15 -12.84 -6.40
N MET A 113 -0.16 -14.00 -5.82
CA MET A 113 0.83 -15.03 -5.50
C MET A 113 1.54 -15.58 -6.74
N ARG A 114 0.86 -15.59 -7.89
CA ARG A 114 1.44 -16.01 -9.19
C ARG A 114 2.22 -14.89 -9.88
N GLY A 115 2.22 -13.67 -9.34
CA GLY A 115 2.88 -12.52 -9.96
C GLY A 115 2.22 -12.02 -11.24
N ILE A 116 1.00 -12.47 -11.56
CA ILE A 116 0.27 -12.09 -12.77
C ILE A 116 -0.22 -10.64 -12.63
N VAL A 117 -0.71 -10.29 -11.43
CA VAL A 117 -1.11 -8.93 -11.08
C VAL A 117 -0.61 -8.65 -9.67
N LYS A 118 0.20 -7.60 -9.48
CA LYS A 118 0.59 -7.14 -8.14
C LYS A 118 -0.54 -6.31 -7.56
N VAL A 119 -1.26 -6.82 -6.56
CA VAL A 119 -2.47 -6.18 -6.02
C VAL A 119 -2.56 -6.31 -4.50
N ALA A 120 -3.11 -5.28 -3.85
CA ALA A 120 -3.57 -5.33 -2.46
C ALA A 120 -4.97 -4.70 -2.37
N ALA A 121 -5.79 -5.17 -1.43
CA ALA A 121 -7.14 -4.65 -1.19
C ALA A 121 -7.37 -4.32 0.28
N VAL A 122 -7.98 -3.16 0.53
CA VAL A 122 -8.34 -2.57 1.83
C VAL A 122 -9.77 -2.03 1.84
#